data_AF-A0A376SAE0-F1
#
_entry.id   AF-A0A376SAE0-F1
#
_cell.length_a   1.000
_cell.length_b   1.000
_cell.length_c   1.000
_cell.angle_alpha   90.00
_cell.angle_beta   90.00
_cell.angle_gamma   90.00
#
_symmetry.space_group_name_H-M   'P 1'
#
loop_
_entity.id
_entity.type
_entity.pdbx_description
1 polymer ?
#
loop_
_entity_poly.entity_id
_entity_poly.type
_entity_poly.pdbx_seq_one_letter_code
_entity_poly.pdbx_strand_id
1 'polypeptide(L)' 'MALIDVPQMKPLVHVSGMFGAWRGNTSWVAPLAWHPENRNAVIMVDLAGDISPLLETG' A
#
# COMPACT_ATOMS: atom_id res chain seq x y z
N MET A 1 -14.54 -1.12 -14.03
CA MET A 1 -13.07 -1.15 -13.85
C MET A 1 -12.79 -1.09 -12.36
N ALA A 2 -12.12 -2.10 -11.80
CA ALA A 2 -11.66 -2.08 -10.42
C ALA A 2 -10.24 -1.47 -10.35
N LEU A 3 -9.95 -0.70 -9.30
CA LEU A 3 -8.64 -0.05 -9.15
C LEU A 3 -7.58 -0.99 -8.57
N ILE A 4 -8.00 -1.94 -7.71
CA ILE A 4 -7.10 -2.86 -7.03
C ILE A 4 -6.79 -4.04 -7.95
N ASP A 5 -5.52 -4.21 -8.29
CA ASP A 5 -4.96 -5.35 -9.01
C ASP A 5 -3.74 -5.86 -8.23
N VAL A 6 -3.99 -6.84 -7.36
CA VAL A 6 -2.97 -7.47 -6.49
C VAL A 6 -1.94 -8.26 -7.32
N PRO A 7 -2.33 -9.14 -8.27
CA PRO A 7 -1.36 -9.90 -9.05
C PRO A 7 -0.36 -9.04 -9.83
N GLN A 8 -0.78 -7.88 -10.33
CA GLN A 8 0.11 -6.95 -11.04
C GLN A 8 0.75 -5.91 -10.12
N MET A 9 0.46 -5.93 -8.81
CA MET A 9 0.88 -4.91 -7.83
C MET A 9 0.69 -3.49 -8.36
N LYS A 10 -0.44 -3.23 -9.04
CA LYS A 10 -0.65 -1.99 -9.79
C LYS A 10 -0.55 -0.78 -8.84
N PRO A 11 0.39 0.16 -9.06
CA PRO A 11 0.52 1.33 -8.21
C PRO A 11 -0.73 2.22 -8.27
N LEU A 12 -1.11 2.73 -7.10
CA LEU A 12 -2.25 3.64 -6.91
C LEU A 12 -1.80 4.85 -6.09
N VAL A 13 -2.42 6.01 -6.34
CA VAL A 13 -2.32 7.15 -5.42
C VAL A 13 -3.34 6.94 -4.30
N HIS A 14 -2.88 7.01 -3.05
CA HIS A 14 -3.73 6.94 -1.87
C HIS A 14 -3.60 8.19 -1.02
N VAL A 15 -4.74 8.76 -0.61
CA VAL A 15 -4.83 9.89 0.30
C VAL A 15 -5.33 9.40 1.65
N SER A 16 -4.52 9.57 2.70
CA SER A 16 -4.81 9.17 4.07
C SER A 16 -4.07 10.04 5.06
N GLY A 17 -4.74 10.43 6.15
CA GLY A 17 -4.14 11.17 7.26
C GLY A 17 -2.97 10.43 7.93
N MET A 18 -2.87 9.10 7.74
CA MET A 18 -1.76 8.29 8.25
C MET A 18 -0.41 8.65 7.61
N PHE A 19 -0.39 9.26 6.42
CA PHE A 19 0.85 9.69 5.76
C PHE A 19 1.39 11.03 6.30
N GLY A 20 0.56 11.80 7.02
CA GLY A 20 0.94 13.08 7.59
C GLY A 20 0.82 14.27 6.64
N ALA A 21 0.51 15.43 7.23
CA ALA A 21 0.22 16.67 6.50
C ALA A 21 1.39 17.19 5.66
N TRP A 22 2.63 16.87 6.03
CA TRP A 22 3.83 17.28 5.29
C TRP A 22 3.91 16.65 3.88
N ARG A 23 3.22 15.53 3.64
CA ARG A 23 3.06 14.90 2.32
C ARG A 23 1.74 15.28 1.65
N GLY A 24 1.02 16.26 2.19
CA GLY A 24 -0.37 16.50 1.82
C GLY A 24 -1.25 15.26 2.04
N ASN A 25 -0.93 14.45 3.06
CA ASN A 25 -1.62 13.19 3.35
C ASN A 25 -1.64 12.20 2.17
N THR A 26 -0.64 12.21 1.28
CA THR A 26 -0.68 11.47 0.00
C THR A 26 0.55 10.60 -0.22
N SER A 27 0.36 9.40 -0.80
CA SER A 27 1.44 8.54 -1.29
C SER A 27 1.07 7.71 -2.52
N TRP A 28 2.08 7.19 -3.20
CA TRP A 28 1.97 6.01 -4.05
C TRP A 28 2.02 4.73 -3.20
N VAL A 29 1.04 3.85 -3.42
CA VAL A 29 0.94 2.55 -2.77
C VAL A 29 0.80 1.43 -3.78
N ALA A 30 1.25 0.23 -3.44
CA ALA A 30 0.99 -0.98 -4.23
C ALA A 30 0.27 -2.03 -3.37
N PRO A 31 -0.76 -2.71 -3.92
CA PRO A 31 -1.46 -3.78 -3.21
C PRO A 31 -0.62 -5.06 -3.20
N LEU A 32 -0.41 -5.64 -2.01
CA LEU A 32 0.37 -6.87 -1.83
C LEU A 32 -0.52 -8.10 -1.68
N ALA A 33 -1.59 -8.01 -0.88
CA ALA A 33 -2.48 -9.12 -0.60
C ALA A 33 -3.81 -8.63 -0.02
N TRP A 34 -4.85 -9.46 -0.10
CA TRP A 34 -6.04 -9.28 0.72
C TRP A 34 -5.75 -9.71 2.15
N HIS A 35 -6.36 -9.04 3.14
CA HIS A 35 -6.21 -9.42 4.52
C HIS A 35 -6.83 -10.81 4.76
N PRO A 36 -6.15 -11.72 5.49
CA PRO A 36 -6.59 -13.13 5.62
C PRO A 36 -7.95 -13.30 6.31
N GLU A 37 -8.27 -12.43 7.27
CA GLU A 37 -9.51 -12.51 8.06
C GLU A 37 -10.56 -11.44 7.70
N ASN A 38 -10.16 -10.16 7.65
CA ASN A 38 -11.04 -9.05 7.29
C ASN A 38 -11.22 -8.94 5.77
N ARG A 39 -12.36 -9.43 5.27
CA ARG A 39 -12.72 -9.42 3.84
C ARG A 39 -12.82 -8.02 3.21
N ASN A 40 -12.88 -6.96 4.02
CA ASN A 40 -12.96 -5.58 3.53
C ASN A 40 -11.58 -4.87 3.49
N ALA A 41 -10.50 -5.55 3.89
CA ALA A 41 -9.17 -4.95 4.00
C ALA A 41 -8.18 -5.52 2.98
N VAL A 42 -7.34 -4.63 2.46
CA VAL A 42 -6.23 -4.94 1.55
C VAL A 42 -4.93 -4.42 2.16
N ILE A 43 -3.89 -5.24 2.12
CA ILE A 43 -2.55 -4.92 2.61
C ILE A 43 -1.83 -4.17 1.49
N MET A 44 -1.37 -2.96 1.82
CA MET A 44 -0.71 -2.05 0.89
C MET A 44 0.71 -1.74 1.38
N VAL A 45 1.66 -1.59 0.46
CA VAL A 45 2.99 -1.05 0.76
C VAL A 45 3.06 0.42 0.35
N ASP A 46 3.64 1.28 1.20
CA ASP A 46 3.97 2.67 0.86
C ASP A 46 5.27 2.68 0.03
N LEU A 47 5.17 3.03 -1.24
CA LEU A 47 6.30 3.02 -2.17
C LEU A 47 7.27 4.19 -1.95
N ALA A 48 6.92 5.16 -1.10
CA ALA A 48 7.84 6.23 -0.71
C ALA A 48 8.65 5.89 0.55
N GLY A 49 8.31 4.80 1.25
CA GLY A 49 9.03 4.31 2.42
C GLY A 49 10.20 3.40 2.05
N ASP A 50 11.11 3.18 3.00
CA ASP A 50 12.15 2.16 2.86
C ASP A 50 11.53 0.76 2.97
N ILE A 51 11.70 -0.04 1.91
CA ILE A 51 11.16 -1.40 1.82
C ILE A 51 12.16 -2.47 2.22
N SER A 52 13.43 -2.11 2.49
CA SER A 52 14.48 -3.06 2.87
C SER A 52 14.07 -3.97 4.03
N PRO A 53 13.39 -3.49 5.09
CA PRO A 53 12.93 -4.36 6.18
C PRO A 53 11.97 -5.47 5.76
N LEU A 54 11.21 -5.29 4.67
CA LEU A 54 10.28 -6.29 4.13
C LEU A 54 10.99 -7.35 3.27
N LEU A 55 12.19 -7.04 2.78
CA LEU A 55 12.98 -7.92 1.91
C LEU A 55 14.04 -8.70 2.67
N GLU A 56 14.58 -8.11 3.73
CA GLU A 56 15.75 -8.63 4.46
C GLU A 56 15.38 -9.45 5.70
N THR A 57 14.10 -9.54 6.06
CA THR A 57 13.65 -10.46 7.12
C THR A 57 13.61 -11.90 6.58
N GLY A 58 14.76 -12.58 6.66
CA GLY A 58 14.96 -14.00 6.41
C GLY A 58 15.92 -14.62 7.43
#